data_AF-A0AAD6SGB3-F1
#
_entry.id   AF-A0AAD6SGB3-F1
#
_cell.length_a   1.000
_cell.length_b   1.000
_cell.length_c   1.000
_cell.angle_alpha   90.00
_cell.angle_beta   90.00
_cell.angle_gamma   90.00
#
_symmetry.space_group_name_H-M   'P 1'
#
loop_
_entity.id
_entity.type
_entity.pdbx_description
1 polymer ?
#
loop_
_entity_poly.entity_id
_entity_poly.type
_entity_poly.pdbx_seq_one_letter_code
_entity_poly.pdbx_strand_id
1 'polypeptide(L)'
;VARGAGSIKADQWRSQITVFFVGLFYAWEIDGEIPDNLLAKNPDASEEELEEIKTVQMDRSLRRHYEAVIQFTAGVRIVTSNSISPNEVSRGCKALQLAAQSWAGMHCHLVPYFHYMASHLEPQFLKHGPMANWWTFPYERNNGFLGRFNHNGHSGGEIEGKMMRGW
;
A
#
# COMPACT_ATOMS: atom_id res chain seq x y z
N VAL A 1 4.49 35.03 12.27
CA VAL A 1 4.93 33.94 11.36
C VAL A 1 4.68 32.62 12.07
N ALA A 2 3.55 31.97 11.80
CA ALA A 2 3.27 30.62 12.30
C ALA A 2 3.24 29.69 11.09
N ARG A 3 4.31 28.91 10.92
CA ARG A 3 4.45 27.89 9.88
C ARG A 3 3.72 26.62 10.35
N GLY A 4 2.40 26.60 10.21
CA GLY A 4 1.61 25.38 10.32
C GLY A 4 1.70 24.56 9.03
N ALA A 5 2.89 24.07 8.71
CA ALA A 5 3.11 23.17 7.56
C ALA A 5 2.65 21.75 7.89
N GLY A 6 1.38 21.59 8.26
CA GLY A 6 0.71 20.29 8.25
C GLY A 6 0.24 20.04 6.83
N SER A 7 1.07 19.38 6.02
CA SER A 7 0.64 18.88 4.72
C SER A 7 -0.62 18.03 4.89
N ILE A 8 -1.72 18.38 4.22
CA ILE A 8 -2.95 17.57 4.19
C ILE A 8 -2.67 16.12 3.76
N LYS A 9 -1.55 15.85 3.08
CA LYS A 9 -1.09 14.47 2.80
C LYS A 9 -0.87 13.65 4.07
N ALA A 10 -0.53 14.27 5.19
CA ALA A 10 -0.27 13.57 6.44
C ALA A 10 -1.53 12.97 7.07
N ASP A 11 -2.73 13.48 6.76
CA ASP A 11 -3.98 13.02 7.38
C ASP A 11 -4.46 11.66 6.84
N GLN A 12 -4.18 11.35 5.57
CA GLN A 12 -4.47 10.04 5.02
C GLN A 12 -3.58 8.97 5.63
N TRP A 13 -2.27 9.23 5.73
CA TRP A 13 -1.35 8.27 6.36
C TRP A 13 -1.64 8.08 7.84
N ARG A 14 -2.04 9.13 8.56
CA ARG A 14 -2.47 9.02 9.96
C ARG A 14 -3.74 8.19 10.10
N SER A 15 -4.78 8.49 9.32
CA SER A 15 -6.04 7.75 9.38
C SER A 15 -5.86 6.30 8.92
N GLN A 16 -5.10 6.09 7.84
CA GLN A 16 -4.81 4.76 7.33
C GLN A 16 -3.98 3.96 8.32
N ILE A 17 -2.92 4.53 8.94
CA ILE A 17 -2.17 3.88 10.04
C ILE A 17 -3.09 3.43 11.18
N THR A 18 -4.13 4.22 11.49
CA THR A 18 -5.06 3.91 12.59
C THR A 18 -5.99 2.73 12.29
N VAL A 19 -6.10 2.29 11.04
CA VAL A 19 -6.86 1.08 10.66
C VAL A 19 -5.97 0.01 10.05
N PHE A 20 -4.74 0.36 9.68
CA PHE A 20 -3.82 -0.52 8.97
C PHE A 20 -3.45 -1.72 9.82
N PHE A 21 -3.30 -1.58 11.13
CA PHE A 21 -3.01 -2.72 12.02
C PHE A 21 -4.13 -3.78 12.00
N VAL A 22 -5.39 -3.40 11.79
CA VAL A 22 -6.51 -4.35 11.64
C VAL A 22 -6.38 -5.10 10.31
N GLY A 23 -6.09 -4.38 9.23
CA GLY A 23 -5.88 -4.98 7.91
C GLY A 23 -4.65 -5.90 7.88
N LEU A 24 -3.58 -5.52 8.58
CA LEU A 24 -2.37 -6.32 8.74
C LEU A 24 -2.61 -7.56 9.61
N PHE A 25 -3.39 -7.44 10.70
CA PHE A 25 -3.78 -8.59 11.50
C PHE A 25 -4.55 -9.60 10.65
N TYR A 26 -5.61 -9.17 9.95
CA TYR A 26 -6.40 -10.06 9.09
C TYR A 26 -5.57 -10.67 7.93
N ALA A 27 -4.51 -9.98 7.50
CA ALA A 27 -3.60 -10.47 6.47
C ALA A 27 -2.62 -11.54 6.98
N TRP A 28 -2.29 -11.54 8.27
CA TRP A 28 -1.25 -12.41 8.83
C TRP A 28 -1.76 -13.42 9.86
N GLU A 29 -2.99 -13.27 10.32
CA GLU A 29 -3.60 -14.21 11.25
C GLU A 29 -3.84 -15.57 10.60
N ILE A 30 -3.58 -16.61 11.37
CA ILE A 30 -4.00 -17.98 11.11
C ILE A 30 -4.80 -18.40 12.34
N ASP A 31 -6.10 -18.64 12.16
CA ASP A 31 -7.03 -19.01 13.23
C ASP A 31 -7.06 -18.02 14.42
N GLY A 32 -6.85 -16.72 14.14
CA GLY A 32 -6.88 -15.65 15.13
C GLY A 32 -5.56 -15.39 15.85
N GLU A 33 -4.48 -16.10 15.52
CA GLU A 33 -3.13 -15.85 16.04
C GLU A 33 -2.17 -15.43 14.93
N ILE A 34 -1.22 -14.53 15.22
CA ILE A 34 -0.13 -14.20 14.29
C ILE A 34 1.03 -15.15 14.62
N PRO A 35 1.38 -16.09 13.74
CA PRO A 35 2.50 -17.00 13.98
C PRO A 35 3.84 -16.26 13.95
N ASP A 36 4.70 -16.52 14.94
CA ASP A 36 6.06 -15.95 15.01
C ASP A 36 7.02 -16.59 13.98
N ASN A 37 6.69 -17.77 13.45
CA ASN A 37 7.53 -18.53 12.52
C ASN A 37 7.36 -18.11 11.05
N LEU A 38 7.23 -16.81 10.76
CA LEU A 38 7.16 -16.26 9.39
C LEU A 38 8.50 -16.34 8.63
N LEU A 39 9.12 -17.51 8.63
CA LEU A 39 10.23 -17.91 7.77
C LEU A 39 9.64 -18.70 6.61
N ALA A 40 9.14 -17.98 5.61
CA ALA A 40 8.44 -18.55 4.45
C ALA A 40 9.33 -19.34 3.46
N LYS A 41 10.31 -20.09 3.95
CA LYS A 41 11.02 -21.13 3.20
C LYS A 41 11.22 -22.43 3.98
N ASN A 42 11.41 -22.35 5.30
CA ASN A 42 11.59 -23.50 6.17
C ASN A 42 10.89 -23.22 7.51
N PRO A 43 9.76 -23.88 7.81
CA PRO A 43 9.07 -23.72 9.09
C PRO A 43 9.91 -24.19 10.28
N ASP A 44 10.95 -24.99 10.02
CA ASP A 44 11.92 -25.54 10.98
C ASP A 44 13.33 -24.96 10.73
N ALA A 45 13.43 -23.64 10.51
CA ALA A 45 14.75 -23.02 10.35
C ALA A 45 15.57 -23.18 11.63
N SER A 46 16.81 -23.65 11.48
CA SER A 46 17.76 -23.79 12.58
C SER A 46 18.20 -22.42 13.11
N GLU A 47 18.68 -22.38 14.36
CA GLU A 47 19.23 -21.16 14.97
C GLU A 47 20.39 -20.57 14.14
N GLU A 48 21.16 -21.44 13.46
CA GLU A 48 22.27 -21.03 12.58
C GLU A 48 21.77 -20.32 11.32
N GLU A 49 20.69 -20.80 10.70
CA GLU A 49 20.06 -20.13 9.55
C GLU A 49 19.46 -18.78 9.95
N LEU A 50 18.90 -18.67 11.16
CA LEU A 50 18.38 -17.41 11.71
C LEU A 50 19.48 -16.36 11.92
N GLU A 51 20.63 -16.76 12.45
CA GLU A 51 21.79 -15.88 12.59
C GLU A 51 22.38 -15.49 11.23
N GLU A 52 22.41 -16.40 10.26
CA GLU A 52 22.86 -16.08 8.90
C GLU A 52 22.00 -14.97 8.28
N ILE A 53 20.66 -15.09 8.36
CA ILE A 53 19.70 -14.10 7.83
C ILE A 53 19.98 -12.70 8.38
N LYS A 54 20.37 -12.55 9.66
CA LYS A 54 20.67 -11.25 10.27
C LYS A 54 21.87 -10.55 9.62
N THR A 55 22.78 -11.32 9.01
CA THR A 55 24.02 -10.79 8.41
C THR A 55 23.90 -10.53 6.91
N VAL A 56 22.88 -11.11 6.25
CA VAL A 56 22.73 -11.02 4.80
C VAL A 56 22.51 -9.58 4.35
N GLN A 57 23.27 -9.17 3.33
CA GLN A 57 23.13 -7.87 2.68
C GLN A 57 22.22 -7.96 1.45
N MET A 58 21.55 -6.85 1.16
CA MET A 58 20.73 -6.72 -0.05
C MET A 58 21.59 -6.92 -1.31
N ASP A 59 21.14 -7.80 -2.20
CA ASP A 59 21.69 -7.94 -3.55
C ASP A 59 21.49 -6.60 -4.29
N ARG A 60 22.51 -6.08 -4.96
CA ARG A 60 22.47 -4.80 -5.68
C ARG A 60 22.48 -4.96 -7.20
N SER A 61 22.19 -6.17 -7.70
CA SER A 61 22.13 -6.46 -9.14
C SER A 61 21.03 -5.63 -9.81
N LEU A 62 21.44 -4.65 -10.62
CA LEU A 62 20.53 -3.77 -11.34
C LEU A 62 19.59 -4.55 -12.28
N ARG A 63 20.07 -5.63 -12.89
CA ARG A 63 19.27 -6.49 -13.78
C ARG A 63 18.10 -7.12 -13.03
N ARG A 64 18.36 -7.73 -11.86
CA ARG A 64 17.32 -8.38 -11.06
C ARG A 64 16.30 -7.35 -10.53
N HIS A 65 16.78 -6.17 -10.15
CA HIS A 65 15.90 -5.07 -9.75
C HIS A 65 15.02 -4.61 -10.90
N TYR A 66 15.59 -4.46 -12.10
CA TYR A 66 14.86 -4.05 -13.30
C TYR A 66 13.75 -5.06 -13.67
N GLU A 67 14.05 -6.36 -13.62
CA GLU A 67 13.07 -7.42 -13.86
C GLU A 67 11.92 -7.39 -12.84
N ALA A 68 12.23 -7.23 -11.55
CA ALA A 68 11.22 -7.08 -10.50
C ALA A 68 10.36 -5.82 -10.69
N VAL A 69 10.97 -4.69 -11.10
CA VAL A 69 10.25 -3.44 -11.40
C VAL A 69 9.33 -3.60 -12.60
N ILE A 70 9.72 -4.32 -13.66
CA ILE A 70 8.83 -4.61 -14.79
C ILE A 70 7.60 -5.38 -14.33
N GLN A 71 7.78 -6.44 -13.53
CA GLN A 71 6.65 -7.23 -13.02
C GLN A 71 5.73 -6.39 -12.15
N PHE A 72 6.31 -5.60 -11.24
CA PHE A 72 5.56 -4.69 -10.37
C PHE A 72 4.75 -3.67 -11.19
N THR A 73 5.39 -2.97 -12.13
CA THR A 73 4.74 -1.94 -12.94
C THR A 73 3.65 -2.51 -13.85
N ALA A 74 3.86 -3.70 -14.40
CA ALA A 74 2.82 -4.43 -15.14
C ALA A 74 1.62 -4.78 -14.25
N GLY A 75 1.87 -5.31 -13.05
CA GLY A 75 0.83 -5.63 -12.07
C GLY A 75 0.03 -4.39 -11.65
N VAL A 76 0.72 -3.30 -11.29
CA VAL A 76 0.09 -2.02 -10.93
C VAL A 76 -0.77 -1.50 -12.08
N ARG A 77 -0.29 -1.54 -13.32
CA ARG A 77 -1.05 -1.05 -14.48
C ARG A 77 -2.34 -1.85 -14.70
N ILE A 78 -2.29 -3.17 -14.50
CA ILE A 78 -3.48 -4.02 -14.61
C ILE A 78 -4.48 -3.64 -13.51
N VAL A 79 -4.07 -3.70 -12.24
CA VAL A 79 -4.99 -3.57 -11.11
C VAL A 79 -5.55 -2.16 -10.89
N THR A 80 -4.88 -1.14 -11.44
CA THR A 80 -5.33 0.26 -11.41
C THR A 80 -6.19 0.67 -12.60
N SER A 81 -6.46 -0.23 -13.56
CA SER A 81 -7.33 0.07 -14.69
C SER A 81 -8.77 0.31 -14.25
N ASN A 82 -9.49 1.21 -14.93
CA ASN A 82 -10.88 1.57 -14.60
C ASN A 82 -11.89 0.43 -14.84
N SER A 83 -11.51 -0.57 -15.64
CA SER A 83 -12.29 -1.77 -15.91
C SER A 83 -11.32 -2.94 -15.96
N ILE A 84 -11.57 -3.96 -15.15
CA ILE A 84 -10.75 -5.17 -15.04
C ILE A 84 -11.64 -6.39 -14.85
N SER A 85 -11.30 -7.49 -15.52
CA SER A 85 -11.93 -8.79 -15.30
C SER A 85 -11.30 -9.54 -14.11
N PRO A 86 -11.98 -10.53 -13.51
CA PRO A 86 -11.40 -11.36 -12.45
C PRO A 86 -10.10 -12.07 -12.86
N ASN A 87 -9.98 -12.46 -14.14
CA ASN A 87 -8.75 -13.07 -14.66
C ASN A 87 -7.58 -12.05 -14.66
N GLU A 88 -7.87 -10.80 -15.01
CA GLU A 88 -6.88 -9.72 -14.97
C GLU A 88 -6.48 -9.36 -13.55
N VAL A 89 -7.42 -9.37 -12.60
CA VAL A 89 -7.13 -9.24 -11.17
C VAL A 89 -6.11 -10.29 -10.75
N SER A 90 -6.41 -11.58 -10.99
CA SER A 90 -5.52 -12.68 -10.61
C SER A 90 -4.14 -12.55 -11.25
N ARG A 91 -4.09 -12.21 -12.55
CA ARG A 91 -2.82 -11.96 -13.27
C ARG A 91 -2.04 -10.78 -12.69
N GLY A 92 -2.72 -9.69 -12.35
CA GLY A 92 -2.12 -8.49 -11.77
C GLY A 92 -1.58 -8.75 -10.38
N CYS A 93 -2.38 -9.36 -9.50
CA CYS A 93 -1.98 -9.77 -8.15
C CYS A 93 -0.80 -10.75 -8.19
N LYS A 94 -0.83 -11.75 -9.08
CA LYS A 94 0.29 -12.66 -9.30
C LYS A 94 1.58 -11.94 -9.71
N ALA A 95 1.49 -10.93 -10.60
CA ALA A 95 2.66 -10.14 -10.98
C ALA A 95 3.23 -9.32 -9.81
N LEU A 96 2.38 -8.76 -8.95
CA LEU A 96 2.80 -8.07 -7.73
C LEU A 96 3.44 -9.04 -6.72
N GLN A 97 2.88 -10.24 -6.58
CA GLN A 97 3.43 -11.30 -5.73
C GLN A 97 4.81 -11.75 -6.17
N LEU A 98 5.01 -12.01 -7.46
CA LEU A 98 6.31 -12.39 -8.01
C LEU A 98 7.36 -11.27 -7.83
N ALA A 99 6.97 -10.00 -7.99
CA ALA A 99 7.86 -8.88 -7.73
C ALA A 99 8.27 -8.80 -6.25
N ALA A 100 7.31 -8.91 -5.33
CA ALA A 100 7.57 -8.91 -3.89
C ALA A 100 8.47 -10.09 -3.47
N GLN A 101 8.20 -11.30 -3.98
CA GLN A 101 9.04 -12.47 -3.74
C GLN A 101 10.45 -12.30 -4.32
N SER A 102 10.58 -11.67 -5.49
CA SER A 102 11.88 -11.39 -6.10
C SER A 102 12.71 -10.41 -5.26
N TRP A 103 12.10 -9.35 -4.73
CA TRP A 103 12.76 -8.43 -3.79
C TRP A 103 13.09 -9.09 -2.46
N ALA A 104 12.20 -9.91 -1.91
CA ALA A 104 12.48 -10.69 -0.70
C ALA A 104 13.68 -11.64 -0.92
N GLY A 105 13.73 -12.32 -2.06
CA GLY A 105 14.86 -13.18 -2.46
C GLY A 105 16.13 -12.42 -2.87
N MET A 106 16.09 -11.09 -2.93
CA MET A 106 17.25 -10.20 -3.04
C MET A 106 17.63 -9.58 -1.69
N HIS A 107 16.97 -10.01 -0.59
CA HIS A 107 17.16 -9.47 0.76
C HIS A 107 16.90 -7.95 0.82
N CYS A 108 15.99 -7.47 -0.02
CA CYS A 108 15.47 -6.10 0.10
C CYS A 108 14.58 -6.02 1.33
N HIS A 109 14.77 -4.96 2.13
CA HIS A 109 13.88 -4.68 3.26
C HIS A 109 12.52 -4.17 2.76
N LEU A 110 11.53 -5.07 2.73
CA LEU A 110 10.17 -4.76 2.30
C LEU A 110 9.32 -4.37 3.50
N VAL A 111 8.70 -3.19 3.41
CA VAL A 111 7.71 -2.76 4.42
C VAL A 111 6.43 -3.60 4.30
N PRO A 112 5.65 -3.76 5.40
CA PRO A 112 4.36 -4.47 5.44
C PRO A 112 3.41 -4.22 4.26
N TYR A 113 3.43 -3.00 3.71
CA TYR A 113 2.62 -2.61 2.56
C TYR A 113 2.85 -3.48 1.33
N PHE A 114 4.10 -3.92 1.06
CA PHE A 114 4.39 -4.80 -0.07
C PHE A 114 3.74 -6.17 0.10
N HIS A 115 3.73 -6.71 1.31
CA HIS A 115 3.04 -7.96 1.59
C HIS A 115 1.51 -7.83 1.41
N TYR A 116 0.93 -6.79 2.00
CA TYR A 116 -0.50 -6.49 1.87
C TYR A 116 -0.93 -6.32 0.41
N MET A 117 -0.20 -5.48 -0.33
CA MET A 117 -0.48 -5.19 -1.74
C MET A 117 -0.31 -6.45 -2.62
N ALA A 118 0.69 -7.29 -2.34
CA ALA A 118 1.00 -8.44 -3.16
C ALA A 118 0.15 -9.69 -2.86
N SER A 119 -0.32 -9.85 -1.62
CA SER A 119 -0.94 -11.11 -1.16
C SER A 119 -2.41 -10.98 -0.78
N HIS A 120 -2.90 -9.79 -0.45
CA HIS A 120 -4.22 -9.61 0.19
C HIS A 120 -5.19 -8.72 -0.58
N LEU A 121 -4.79 -8.17 -1.73
CA LEU A 121 -5.67 -7.32 -2.53
C LEU A 121 -6.65 -8.08 -3.42
N GLU A 122 -6.35 -9.32 -3.83
CA GLU A 122 -7.22 -10.09 -4.73
C GLU A 122 -8.67 -10.22 -4.20
N PRO A 123 -8.90 -10.59 -2.93
CA PRO A 123 -10.26 -10.59 -2.37
C PRO A 123 -10.93 -9.22 -2.38
N GLN A 124 -10.16 -8.14 -2.18
CA GLN A 124 -10.69 -6.77 -2.17
C GLN A 124 -11.18 -6.36 -3.56
N PHE A 125 -10.45 -6.74 -4.61
CA PHE A 125 -10.86 -6.50 -5.99
C PHE A 125 -12.15 -7.24 -6.36
N LEU A 126 -12.30 -8.49 -5.92
CA LEU A 126 -13.50 -9.27 -6.19
C LEU A 126 -14.73 -8.71 -5.47
N LYS A 127 -14.55 -8.10 -4.29
CA LYS A 127 -15.63 -7.53 -3.49
C LYS A 127 -16.02 -6.10 -3.89
N HIS A 128 -15.03 -5.25 -4.14
CA HIS A 128 -15.22 -3.81 -4.33
C HIS A 128 -15.03 -3.35 -5.78
N GLY A 129 -14.59 -4.25 -6.66
CA GLY A 129 -14.30 -3.94 -8.06
C GLY A 129 -12.94 -3.26 -8.25
N PRO A 130 -12.74 -2.58 -9.40
CA PRO A 130 -11.47 -1.96 -9.76
C PRO A 130 -10.95 -0.97 -8.71
N MET A 131 -9.62 -0.89 -8.53
CA MET A 131 -8.97 -0.02 -7.54
C MET A 131 -9.42 1.44 -7.67
N ALA A 132 -9.63 1.92 -8.90
CA ALA A 132 -10.06 3.28 -9.18
C ALA A 132 -11.34 3.72 -8.42
N ASN A 133 -12.21 2.76 -8.04
CA ASN A 133 -13.46 3.06 -7.36
C ASN A 133 -13.31 3.28 -5.85
N TRP A 134 -12.30 2.67 -5.22
CA TRP A 134 -12.14 2.67 -3.76
C TRP A 134 -10.77 3.20 -3.30
N TRP A 135 -9.88 3.53 -4.23
CA TRP A 135 -8.59 4.16 -3.92
C TRP A 135 -8.80 5.59 -3.42
N THR A 136 -7.87 6.05 -2.59
CA THR A 136 -7.89 7.37 -1.96
C THR A 136 -7.50 8.52 -2.90
N PHE A 137 -6.98 8.23 -4.11
CA PHE A 137 -6.50 9.25 -5.05
C PHE A 137 -7.55 10.33 -5.44
N PRO A 138 -8.83 10.00 -5.71
CA PRO A 138 -9.86 11.01 -5.96
C PRO A 138 -10.05 11.95 -4.76
N TYR A 139 -9.98 11.43 -3.53
CA TYR A 139 -10.06 12.24 -2.32
C TYR A 139 -8.82 13.14 -2.16
N GLU A 140 -7.61 12.65 -2.48
CA GLU A 140 -6.40 13.48 -2.48
C GLU A 140 -6.50 14.64 -3.48
N ARG A 141 -7.01 14.37 -4.68
CA ARG A 141 -7.23 15.39 -5.71
C ARG A 141 -8.24 16.42 -5.24
N ASN A 142 -9.33 15.98 -4.60
CA ASN A 142 -10.34 16.87 -4.03
C ASN A 142 -9.75 17.71 -2.90
N ASN A 143 -9.00 17.12 -1.97
CA ASN A 143 -8.32 17.84 -0.89
C ASN A 143 -7.32 18.88 -1.41
N GLY A 144 -6.57 18.54 -2.45
CA GLY A 144 -5.67 19.48 -3.12
C GLY A 144 -6.43 20.62 -3.82
N PHE A 145 -7.63 20.37 -4.32
CA PHE A 145 -8.51 21.41 -4.84
C PHE A 145 -9.08 22.29 -3.73
N LEU A 146 -9.59 21.70 -2.65
CA LEU A 146 -10.10 22.40 -1.47
C LEU A 146 -9.03 23.28 -0.82
N GLY A 147 -7.78 22.80 -0.73
CA GLY A 147 -6.66 23.56 -0.20
C GLY A 147 -6.24 24.77 -1.06
N ARG A 148 -6.75 24.89 -2.29
CA ARG A 148 -6.54 26.08 -3.15
C ARG A 148 -7.63 27.14 -2.98
N PHE A 149 -8.73 26.86 -2.28
CA PHE A 149 -9.70 27.88 -1.97
C PHE A 149 -9.10 28.87 -0.97
N ASN A 150 -9.17 30.16 -1.33
CA ASN A 150 -8.71 31.23 -0.47
C ASN A 150 -9.68 31.37 0.71
N HIS A 151 -9.32 30.78 1.85
CA HIS A 151 -10.05 31.00 3.08
C HIS A 151 -9.56 32.32 3.71
N ASN A 152 -10.46 33.26 3.97
CA ASN A 152 -10.11 34.55 4.59
C ASN A 152 -9.60 34.41 6.05
N GLY A 153 -9.28 33.20 6.52
CA GLY A 153 -8.78 32.93 7.87
C GLY A 153 -9.82 33.10 8.97
N HIS A 154 -11.08 33.38 8.62
CA HIS A 154 -12.17 33.54 9.58
C HIS A 154 -12.63 32.16 10.05
N SER A 155 -12.44 31.86 11.33
CA SER A 155 -13.02 30.70 12.01
C SER A 155 -14.46 30.99 12.43
N GLY A 156 -15.36 29.99 12.35
CA GLY A 156 -16.78 30.11 12.77
C GLY A 156 -17.85 29.59 11.80
N GLY A 157 -17.54 28.63 10.91
CA GLY A 157 -18.55 28.01 10.02
C GLY A 157 -18.81 28.76 8.69
N GLU A 158 -18.14 29.89 8.45
CA GLU A 158 -18.29 30.62 7.17
C GLU A 158 -17.60 29.94 5.97
N ILE A 159 -16.71 28.97 6.22
CA ILE A 159 -16.07 28.16 5.17
C ILE A 159 -17.11 27.28 4.47
N GLU A 160 -17.95 26.58 5.24
CA GLU A 160 -19.02 25.73 4.71
C GLU A 160 -19.99 26.56 3.86
N GLY A 161 -20.37 27.74 4.36
CA GLY A 161 -21.23 28.67 3.62
C GLY A 161 -20.59 29.27 2.36
N LYS A 162 -19.27 29.48 2.31
CA LYS A 162 -18.58 29.92 1.09
C LYS A 162 -18.40 28.79 0.07
N MET A 163 -18.12 27.57 0.52
CA MET A 163 -18.01 26.40 -0.35
C MET A 163 -19.35 26.04 -1.00
N MET A 164 -20.46 26.08 -0.24
CA MET A 164 -21.81 25.82 -0.75
C MET A 164 -22.33 26.87 -1.74
N ARG A 165 -21.78 28.10 -1.73
CA ARG A 165 -22.14 29.17 -2.68
C ARG A 165 -21.37 29.13 -3.99
N GLY A 166 -20.29 28.36 -4.06
CA GLY A 166 -19.45 28.22 -5.25
C GLY A 166 -19.75 26.98 -6.10
N TRP A 167 -20.75 26.18 -5.72
CA TRP A 167 -21.29 25.05 -6.47
C TRP A 167 -22.45 25.48 -7.36
#